data_AF-A0A2M7DI59-F1
#
_entry.id   AF-A0A2M7DI59-F1
#
_cell.length_a   1.000
_cell.length_b   1.000
_cell.length_c   1.000
_cell.angle_alpha   90.00
_cell.angle_beta   90.00
_cell.angle_gamma   90.00
#
_symmetry.space_group_name_H-M   'P 1'
#
loop_
_entity.id
_entity.type
_entity.pdbx_description
1 polymer ?
#
loop_
_entity_poly.entity_id
_entity_poly.type
_entity_poly.pdbx_seq_one_letter_code
_entity_poly.pdbx_strand_id
1 'polypeptide(L)'
;MQEDQVGRPAVSIVYITPGLRDAYNTTIPSELTANFQQDMQANLLLHHPAYSTNILGQDATAFSTLLSKDVLWVGQSGITTFYDGTNILTGRRLQDDVMDFHLLLLYGGADVNNPLNDGTNGQPLLIRDGVSENDKPFLANFPYLASPF
;
A
#
# COMPACT_ATOMS: atom_id res chain seq x y z
N MET A 1 1.99 -13.55 24.40
CA MET A 1 3.06 -12.98 23.56
C MET A 1 2.37 -12.40 22.36
N GLN A 2 2.46 -11.09 22.14
CA GLN A 2 1.82 -10.43 21.02
C GLN A 2 2.80 -10.46 19.84
N GLU A 3 2.38 -11.02 18.72
CA GLU A 3 3.17 -11.05 17.49
C GLU A 3 3.04 -9.72 16.75
N ASP A 4 4.14 -9.29 16.13
CA ASP A 4 4.22 -8.10 15.30
C ASP A 4 3.22 -8.20 14.14
N GLN A 5 2.34 -7.20 14.02
CA GLN A 5 1.32 -7.15 12.98
C GLN A 5 1.79 -6.25 11.85
N VAL A 6 2.39 -6.87 10.83
CA VAL A 6 2.64 -6.22 9.53
C VAL A 6 1.65 -6.81 8.53
N GLY A 7 0.54 -6.10 8.28
CA GLY A 7 -0.51 -6.58 7.38
C GLY A 7 -0.17 -6.34 5.92
N ARG A 8 -0.08 -5.06 5.53
CA ARG A 8 0.15 -4.60 4.16
C ARG A 8 1.57 -4.04 4.06
N PRO A 9 2.31 -4.40 3.00
CA PRO A 9 3.63 -3.84 2.79
C PRO A 9 3.61 -2.30 2.70
N ALA A 10 4.72 -1.67 3.09
CA ALA A 10 5.00 -0.23 3.05
C ALA A 10 4.17 0.69 3.97
N VAL A 11 3.00 0.26 4.49
CA VAL A 11 2.12 1.13 5.28
C VAL A 11 2.83 1.74 6.50
N SER A 12 3.51 0.91 7.30
CA SER A 12 4.22 1.35 8.50
C SER A 12 5.48 2.19 8.22
N ILE A 13 6.03 2.09 7.00
CA ILE A 13 7.23 2.82 6.61
C ILE A 13 6.86 4.23 6.13
N VAL A 14 5.81 4.33 5.34
CA VAL A 14 5.41 5.57 4.63
C VAL A 14 4.50 6.46 5.48
N TYR A 15 3.54 5.88 6.20
CA TYR A 15 2.47 6.68 6.83
C TYR A 15 2.54 6.76 8.34
N ILE A 16 3.34 5.90 8.98
CA ILE A 16 3.51 5.94 10.43
C ILE A 16 4.70 6.79 10.81
N THR A 17 4.44 7.76 11.69
CA THR A 17 5.45 8.67 12.22
C THR A 17 6.63 7.88 12.79
N PRO A 18 7.88 8.23 12.45
CA PRO A 18 9.06 7.60 13.04
C PRO A 18 9.01 7.63 14.57
N GLY A 19 9.26 6.49 15.21
CA GLY A 19 9.14 6.31 16.67
C GLY A 19 7.78 5.78 17.15
N LEU A 20 6.73 5.81 16.31
CA LEU A 20 5.43 5.19 16.61
C LEU A 20 5.26 3.80 15.99
N ARG A 21 6.25 3.32 15.21
CA ARG A 21 6.18 2.03 14.50
C ARG A 21 6.02 0.85 15.44
N ASP A 22 6.72 0.84 16.57
CA ASP A 22 6.59 -0.25 17.56
C ASP A 22 5.19 -0.26 18.19
N ALA A 23 4.63 0.92 18.47
CA ALA A 23 3.28 1.06 18.99
C ALA A 23 2.23 0.63 17.95
N TYR A 24 2.46 0.96 16.68
CA TYR A 24 1.62 0.53 15.57
C TYR A 24 1.62 -0.99 15.42
N ASN A 25 2.80 -1.60 15.36
CA ASN A 25 3.03 -3.04 15.21
C ASN A 25 2.42 -3.89 16.35
N THR A 26 2.17 -3.27 17.50
CA THR A 26 1.58 -3.91 18.69
C THR A 26 0.16 -3.46 19.00
N THR A 27 -0.45 -2.60 18.18
CA THR A 27 -1.86 -2.22 18.36
C THR A 27 -2.77 -3.28 17.77
N ILE A 28 -3.85 -3.64 18.49
CA ILE A 28 -4.80 -4.61 17.96
C ILE A 28 -5.55 -4.06 16.73
N PRO A 29 -5.93 -4.90 15.75
CA PRO A 29 -6.50 -4.39 14.49
C PRO A 29 -7.77 -3.55 14.66
N SER A 30 -8.58 -3.85 15.68
CA SER A 30 -9.79 -3.09 16.00
C SER A 30 -9.53 -1.67 16.49
N GLU A 31 -8.31 -1.37 16.95
CA GLU A 31 -7.90 -0.06 17.48
C GLU A 31 -7.02 0.73 16.51
N LEU A 32 -6.46 0.10 15.47
CA LEU A 32 -5.53 0.74 14.53
C LEU A 32 -6.11 2.01 13.90
N THR A 33 -7.34 1.95 13.38
CA THR A 33 -8.00 3.12 12.78
C THR A 33 -8.16 4.25 13.78
N ALA A 34 -8.58 3.96 15.02
CA ALA A 34 -8.77 4.97 16.04
C ALA A 34 -7.45 5.64 16.46
N ASN A 35 -6.37 4.86 16.52
CA ASN A 35 -5.08 5.33 17.03
C ASN A 35 -4.18 5.98 15.96
N PHE A 36 -4.29 5.60 14.68
CA PHE A 36 -3.29 5.99 13.67
C PHE A 36 -3.86 6.63 12.39
N GLN A 37 -5.18 6.59 12.13
CA GLN A 37 -5.70 7.13 10.87
C GLN A 37 -5.39 8.62 10.69
N GLN A 38 -5.53 9.42 11.76
CA GLN A 38 -5.25 10.85 11.71
C GLN A 38 -3.76 11.14 11.43
N ASP A 39 -2.86 10.39 12.04
CA ASP A 39 -1.41 10.51 11.82
C ASP A 39 -1.05 10.11 10.38
N MET A 40 -1.63 9.01 9.88
CA MET A 40 -1.45 8.60 8.47
C MET A 40 -1.92 9.68 7.50
N GLN A 41 -3.06 10.31 7.76
CA GLN A 41 -3.58 11.40 6.94
C GLN A 41 -2.65 12.63 7.00
N ALA A 42 -2.14 12.97 8.19
CA ALA A 42 -1.21 14.09 8.35
C ALA A 42 0.09 13.85 7.58
N ASN A 43 0.66 12.64 7.67
CA ASN A 43 1.87 12.27 6.93
C ASN A 43 1.64 12.24 5.41
N LEU A 44 0.49 11.73 4.96
CA LEU A 44 0.09 11.80 3.54
C LEU A 44 0.10 13.24 3.02
N LEU A 45 -0.55 14.16 3.74
CA LEU A 45 -0.63 15.58 3.33
C LEU A 45 0.70 16.32 3.51
N LEU A 46 1.59 15.86 4.38
CA LEU A 46 2.95 16.38 4.48
C LEU A 46 3.78 16.00 3.25
N HIS A 47 3.67 14.75 2.79
CA HIS A 47 4.41 14.24 1.63
C HIS A 47 3.80 14.68 0.28
N HIS A 48 2.49 14.87 0.24
CA HIS A 48 1.76 15.33 -0.94
C HIS A 48 0.75 16.42 -0.55
N PRO A 49 1.17 17.69 -0.37
CA PRO A 49 0.29 18.78 0.05
C PRO A 49 -0.85 19.10 -0.92
N ALA A 50 -0.69 18.75 -2.19
CA ALA A 50 -1.70 18.92 -3.24
C ALA A 50 -2.57 17.66 -3.46
N TYR A 51 -2.48 16.65 -2.58
CA TYR A 51 -3.23 15.41 -2.71
C TYR A 51 -4.73 15.71 -2.81
N SER A 52 -5.34 15.30 -3.93
CA SER A 52 -6.77 15.40 -4.18
C SER A 52 -7.43 14.04 -3.97
N THR A 53 -7.44 13.20 -5.00
CA THR A 53 -7.88 11.82 -4.95
C THR A 53 -6.91 10.91 -5.69
N ASN A 54 -6.76 9.67 -5.23
CA ASN A 54 -6.00 8.66 -5.96
C ASN A 54 -6.82 8.05 -7.11
N ILE A 55 -6.22 7.10 -7.83
CA ILE A 55 -6.82 6.36 -8.95
C ILE A 55 -8.07 5.56 -8.56
N LEU A 56 -8.29 5.33 -7.26
CA LEU A 56 -9.49 4.68 -6.72
C LEU A 56 -10.59 5.68 -6.34
N GLY A 57 -10.38 6.97 -6.61
CA GLY A 57 -11.30 8.05 -6.24
C GLY A 57 -11.31 8.39 -4.75
N GLN A 58 -10.28 7.98 -4.00
CA GLN A 58 -10.24 8.19 -2.55
C GLN A 58 -9.51 9.49 -2.21
N ASP A 59 -10.19 10.37 -1.48
CA ASP A 59 -9.56 11.52 -0.84
C ASP A 59 -8.61 11.09 0.30
N ALA A 60 -7.93 12.06 0.90
CA ALA A 60 -6.95 11.79 1.95
C ALA A 60 -7.54 11.05 3.15
N THR A 61 -8.79 11.34 3.54
CA THR A 61 -9.46 10.70 4.67
C THR A 61 -9.89 9.28 4.32
N ALA A 62 -10.49 9.06 3.15
CA ALA A 62 -10.88 7.74 2.67
C ALA A 62 -9.67 6.82 2.49
N PHE A 63 -8.58 7.34 1.91
CA PHE A 63 -7.37 6.57 1.67
C PHE A 63 -6.66 6.20 2.97
N SER A 64 -6.43 7.15 3.88
CA SER A 64 -5.86 6.85 5.20
C SER A 64 -6.75 5.93 6.05
N THR A 65 -8.08 6.01 5.92
CA THR A 65 -9.00 5.06 6.56
C THR A 65 -8.81 3.65 6.01
N LEU A 66 -8.66 3.49 4.69
CA LEU A 66 -8.35 2.20 4.07
C LEU A 66 -7.01 1.64 4.57
N LEU A 67 -5.97 2.48 4.63
CA LEU A 67 -4.63 2.07 5.06
C LEU A 67 -4.56 1.72 6.55
N SER A 68 -5.29 2.44 7.40
CA SER A 68 -5.33 2.17 8.84
C SER A 68 -5.95 0.82 9.20
N LYS A 69 -6.72 0.22 8.27
CA LYS A 69 -7.20 -1.16 8.37
C LYS A 69 -6.13 -2.10 7.82
N ASP A 70 -5.00 -2.14 8.51
CA ASP A 70 -3.82 -2.88 8.08
C ASP A 70 -3.93 -4.37 8.37
N VAL A 71 -4.92 -5.00 7.72
CA VAL A 71 -5.16 -6.42 7.77
C VAL A 71 -5.22 -6.97 6.35
N LEU A 72 -4.61 -8.14 6.15
CA LEU A 72 -4.69 -8.87 4.90
C LEU A 72 -6.05 -9.57 4.81
N TRP A 73 -6.78 -9.32 3.73
CA TRP A 73 -8.02 -10.04 3.47
C TRP A 73 -7.69 -11.46 2.98
N VAL A 74 -8.23 -12.46 3.66
CA VAL A 74 -8.11 -13.87 3.27
C VAL A 74 -9.47 -14.39 2.84
N GLY A 75 -9.55 -14.88 1.60
CA GLY A 75 -10.71 -15.58 1.06
C GLY A 75 -10.35 -17.01 0.70
N GLN A 76 -11.27 -17.96 0.93
CA GLN A 76 -11.11 -19.35 0.48
C GLN A 76 -11.37 -19.52 -1.02
N SER A 77 -12.00 -18.52 -1.64
CA SER A 77 -12.37 -18.48 -3.04
C SER A 77 -12.39 -17.02 -3.52
N GLY A 78 -12.29 -16.83 -4.83
CA GLY A 78 -12.25 -15.51 -5.45
C GLY A 78 -10.85 -15.14 -5.93
N ILE A 79 -10.73 -13.98 -6.57
CA ILE A 79 -9.46 -13.50 -7.08
C ILE A 79 -8.65 -12.91 -5.94
N THR A 80 -7.50 -13.51 -5.65
CA THR A 80 -6.47 -12.93 -4.79
C THR A 80 -5.60 -12.01 -5.63
N THR A 81 -5.58 -10.71 -5.32
CA THR A 81 -4.70 -9.73 -5.95
C THR A 81 -4.52 -8.51 -5.06
N PHE A 82 -3.38 -7.85 -5.17
CA PHE A 82 -3.18 -6.54 -4.58
C PHE A 82 -3.95 -5.47 -5.36
N TYR A 83 -3.87 -5.53 -6.70
CA TYR A 83 -4.71 -4.79 -7.64
C TYR A 83 -4.61 -5.39 -9.04
N ASP A 84 -5.74 -5.58 -9.73
CA ASP A 84 -5.77 -6.07 -11.13
C ASP A 84 -6.58 -5.16 -12.08
N GLY A 85 -6.87 -3.93 -11.66
CA GLY A 85 -7.77 -3.02 -12.39
C GLY A 85 -9.24 -3.13 -11.99
N THR A 86 -9.62 -4.16 -11.23
CA THR A 86 -11.01 -4.35 -10.75
C THR A 86 -11.07 -4.69 -9.28
N ASN A 87 -10.31 -5.70 -8.85
CA ASN A 87 -10.22 -6.14 -7.47
C ASN A 87 -9.13 -5.33 -6.76
N ILE A 88 -9.40 -4.93 -5.52
CA ILE A 88 -8.52 -4.06 -4.73
C ILE A 88 -8.26 -4.76 -3.39
N LEU A 89 -6.99 -5.06 -3.13
CA LEU A 89 -6.50 -5.50 -1.81
C LEU A 89 -7.17 -6.77 -1.28
N THR A 90 -7.47 -7.73 -2.17
CA THR A 90 -8.06 -9.05 -1.86
C THR A 90 -6.99 -10.10 -1.54
N GLY A 91 -5.83 -9.65 -1.08
CA GLY A 91 -4.63 -10.44 -0.82
C GLY A 91 -3.47 -10.01 -1.72
N ARG A 92 -2.63 -10.96 -2.13
CA ARG A 92 -1.54 -10.72 -3.10
C ARG A 92 -1.19 -11.99 -3.87
N ARG A 93 -0.90 -11.85 -5.16
CA ARG A 93 -0.21 -12.87 -5.96
C ARG A 93 1.30 -12.70 -5.82
N LEU A 94 2.05 -13.71 -6.24
CA LEU A 94 3.51 -13.67 -6.22
C LEU A 94 4.04 -12.58 -7.17
N GLN A 95 3.39 -12.42 -8.32
CA GLN A 95 3.73 -11.46 -9.36
C GLN A 95 3.19 -10.05 -9.13
N ASP A 96 2.45 -9.80 -8.05
CA ASP A 96 1.91 -8.46 -7.79
C ASP A 96 3.05 -7.55 -7.33
N ASP A 97 3.28 -6.48 -8.08
CA ASP A 97 4.17 -5.39 -7.67
C ASP A 97 3.45 -4.47 -6.69
N VAL A 98 3.63 -4.81 -5.40
CA VAL A 98 2.97 -4.11 -4.30
C VAL A 98 3.50 -2.68 -4.16
N MET A 99 4.79 -2.45 -4.44
CA MET A 99 5.39 -1.14 -4.27
C MET A 99 4.95 -0.17 -5.35
N ASP A 100 4.96 -0.58 -6.62
CA ASP A 100 4.46 0.23 -7.73
C ASP A 100 2.99 0.62 -7.51
N PHE A 101 2.13 -0.31 -7.08
CA PHE A 101 0.74 0.03 -6.81
C PHE A 101 0.58 1.00 -5.63
N HIS A 102 1.39 0.83 -4.57
CA HIS A 102 1.34 1.73 -3.42
C HIS A 102 1.77 3.15 -3.78
N LEU A 103 2.87 3.26 -4.53
CA LEU A 103 3.38 4.52 -5.06
C LEU A 103 2.40 5.18 -6.02
N LEU A 104 1.71 4.38 -6.84
CA LEU A 104 0.61 4.85 -7.69
C LEU A 104 -0.54 5.44 -6.86
N LEU A 105 -0.95 4.82 -5.75
CA LEU A 105 -1.99 5.39 -4.89
C LEU A 105 -1.56 6.69 -4.21
N LEU A 106 -0.27 6.84 -3.93
CA LEU A 106 0.28 8.02 -3.26
C LEU A 106 0.48 9.21 -4.21
N TYR A 107 1.00 8.94 -5.41
CA TYR A 107 1.48 9.95 -6.34
C TYR A 107 0.75 9.96 -7.69
N GLY A 108 -0.04 8.96 -8.05
CA GLY A 108 -0.57 8.82 -9.42
C GLY A 108 -1.77 9.69 -9.78
N GLY A 109 -2.30 10.47 -8.85
CA GLY A 109 -3.48 11.31 -9.07
C GLY A 109 -4.75 10.52 -9.42
N ALA A 110 -5.77 11.23 -9.91
CA ALA A 110 -7.13 10.70 -10.11
C ALA A 110 -7.42 10.17 -11.53
N ASP A 111 -6.59 10.53 -12.52
CA ASP A 111 -6.84 10.16 -13.92
C ASP A 111 -6.35 8.73 -14.21
N VAL A 112 -7.29 7.80 -14.30
CA VAL A 112 -7.02 6.38 -14.64
C VAL A 112 -6.35 6.21 -16.01
N ASN A 113 -6.57 7.13 -16.95
CA ASN A 113 -5.97 7.08 -18.30
C ASN A 113 -4.60 7.77 -18.34
N ASN A 114 -4.29 8.59 -17.33
CA ASN A 114 -3.04 9.31 -17.22
C ASN A 114 -2.53 9.35 -15.77
N PRO A 115 -2.25 8.18 -15.16
CA PRO A 115 -1.80 8.09 -13.77
C PRO A 115 -0.41 8.68 -13.53
N LEU A 116 0.25 9.15 -14.59
CA LEU A 116 1.57 9.76 -14.58
C LEU A 116 1.51 11.29 -14.61
N ASN A 117 0.32 11.88 -14.71
CA ASN A 117 0.15 13.30 -14.92
C ASN A 117 -1.12 13.77 -14.20
N ASP A 118 -1.00 13.99 -12.89
CA ASP A 118 -2.07 14.49 -12.03
C ASP A 118 -2.50 15.95 -12.33
N GLY A 119 -2.03 16.51 -13.46
CA GLY A 119 -2.33 17.87 -13.90
C GLY A 119 -1.42 18.92 -13.28
N THR A 120 -0.48 18.55 -12.39
CA THR A 120 0.44 19.48 -11.74
C THR A 120 1.77 19.55 -12.49
N ASN A 121 1.86 20.45 -13.47
CA ASN A 121 3.12 20.98 -14.04
C ASN A 121 4.19 19.96 -14.50
N GLY A 122 3.81 18.82 -15.08
CA GLY A 122 4.77 17.94 -15.77
C GLY A 122 5.92 17.43 -14.89
N GLN A 123 5.71 17.37 -13.58
CA GLN A 123 6.66 16.78 -12.65
C GLN A 123 6.54 15.25 -12.76
N PRO A 124 7.65 14.52 -12.93
CA PRO A 124 7.60 13.06 -12.93
C PRO A 124 7.05 12.56 -11.59
N LEU A 125 5.95 11.81 -11.63
CA LEU A 125 5.36 11.22 -10.43
C LEU A 125 6.17 9.99 -10.03
N LEU A 126 6.50 9.89 -8.73
CA LEU A 126 7.23 8.77 -8.14
C LEU A 126 6.31 7.55 -7.95
N ILE A 127 5.72 7.07 -9.05
CA ILE A 127 4.75 5.94 -9.02
C ILE A 127 5.40 4.57 -9.22
N ARG A 128 6.73 4.51 -9.42
CA ARG A 128 7.48 3.25 -9.56
C ARG A 128 8.73 3.25 -8.71
N ASP A 129 9.09 2.09 -8.18
CA ASP A 129 10.33 1.91 -7.41
C ASP A 129 11.55 1.55 -8.29
N GLY A 130 11.30 1.16 -9.54
CA GLY A 130 12.33 0.81 -10.53
C GLY A 130 12.82 -0.64 -10.46
N VAL A 131 12.15 -1.50 -9.69
CA VAL A 131 12.49 -2.91 -9.50
C VAL A 131 11.48 -3.78 -10.24
N SER A 132 11.80 -4.18 -11.48
CA SER A 132 10.86 -4.92 -12.32
C SER A 132 10.80 -6.43 -12.05
N GLU A 133 11.73 -6.97 -11.26
CA GLU A 133 11.82 -8.41 -10.98
C GLU A 133 12.46 -8.71 -9.63
N ASN A 134 12.17 -9.90 -9.12
CA ASN A 134 12.86 -10.41 -7.93
C ASN A 134 14.28 -10.86 -8.29
N ASP A 135 15.19 -10.78 -7.31
CA ASP A 135 16.58 -11.29 -7.43
C ASP A 135 16.63 -12.77 -7.86
N LYS A 136 15.57 -13.53 -7.58
CA LYS A 136 15.40 -14.91 -7.99
C LYS A 136 13.96 -15.19 -8.42
N PRO A 137 13.72 -15.84 -9.58
CA PRO A 137 12.38 -16.22 -10.00
C PRO A 137 11.70 -17.14 -8.99
N PHE A 138 10.38 -16.98 -8.84
CA PHE A 138 9.57 -17.91 -8.05
C PHE A 138 9.62 -19.33 -8.63
N LEU A 139 9.51 -20.33 -7.75
CA LEU A 139 9.41 -21.72 -8.17
C LEU A 139 8.02 -21.98 -8.75
N ALA A 140 7.92 -22.90 -9.71
CA ALA A 140 6.63 -23.37 -10.22
C ALA A 140 5.88 -24.31 -9.25
N ASN A 141 6.56 -24.78 -8.20
CA ASN A 141 6.04 -25.73 -7.22
C ASN A 141 6.30 -25.24 -5.79
N PHE A 142 5.49 -25.71 -4.86
CA PHE A 142 5.67 -25.41 -3.44
C PHE A 142 7.02 -25.93 -2.90
N PRO A 143 7.76 -25.16 -2.07
CA PRO A 143 7.48 -23.78 -1.65
C PRO A 143 7.79 -22.77 -2.77
N TYR A 144 6.82 -21.95 -3.17
CA TYR A 144 6.94 -21.07 -4.35
C TYR A 144 8.01 -19.97 -4.21
N LEU A 145 8.43 -19.65 -2.98
CA LEU A 145 9.54 -18.74 -2.69
C LEU A 145 10.88 -19.42 -2.92
N ALA A 146 11.75 -18.76 -3.68
CA ALA A 146 13.09 -19.25 -3.92
C ALA A 146 13.96 -19.13 -2.65
N SER A 147 14.95 -20.02 -2.50
CA SER A 147 15.87 -19.97 -1.35
C SER A 147 16.69 -18.68 -1.33
N PRO A 148 16.98 -18.11 -0.13
CA PRO A 148 17.92 -17.00 0.03
C PRO A 148 19.31 -17.37 -0.53
N PHE A 149 20.10 -16.34 -0.84
CA PHE A 149 21.51 -16.49 -1.24
C PHE A 149 22.43 -16.68 -0.04
#